data_AF-A0AAN9I6G8-F1
#
_entry.id   AF-A0AAN9I6G8-F1
#
_cell.length_a   1.000
_cell.length_b   1.000
_cell.length_c   1.000
_cell.angle_alpha   90.00
_cell.angle_beta   90.00
_cell.angle_gamma   90.00
#
_symmetry.space_group_name_H-M   'P 1'
#
loop_
_entity.id
_entity.type
_entity.pdbx_description
1 polymer ?
#
loop_
_entity_poly.entity_id
_entity_poly.type
_entity_poly.pdbx_seq_one_letter_code
_entity_poly.pdbx_strand_id
1 'polypeptide(L)'
;MKGDQMLVTAGITTANMLKEFITVIFNKAVEDPTYCPIYSQLLCDLNSKLPPLPSEQPDGKEITVKMVLLNICLDFLQCTDKEMATYSGNIRFISELLKQKLVPEWIIHHIVQELFETAEPADEIVEALCMFFKTIGKQLDESPKSSSLIKSMYFNKLKELRENPKLAPRLRSMIYDVLDLRSNNWIPSSPIPAAELNTDDVQILHSKIVSILEEYFSGGNLDEALKCVEELHSPTYHPDIVKEAVSIALLRKGLPCVEPVVNLFKFLFVKKVLSDADISTGFAWFGSLVDDIGIELPFAPCIFGEIIGELVFDGVLDFAVVIEILNRVNDYRFQIDIFDAAVCIIRQAVLD
;
A
#
# COMPACT_ATOMS: atom_id res chain seq x y z
N MET A 1 -1.21 -3.26 -27.51
CA MET A 1 -1.17 -4.63 -28.05
C MET A 1 -0.78 -5.73 -27.04
N LYS A 2 -0.36 -5.45 -25.80
CA LYS A 2 -0.16 -6.49 -24.75
C LYS A 2 -1.17 -6.45 -23.59
N GLY A 3 -2.00 -5.41 -23.49
CA GLY A 3 -3.12 -5.35 -22.52
C GLY A 3 -4.39 -6.08 -22.99
N ASP A 4 -4.53 -6.29 -24.29
CA ASP A 4 -5.72 -6.85 -24.93
C ASP A 4 -5.84 -8.38 -24.73
N GLN A 5 -4.75 -9.04 -24.29
CA GLN A 5 -4.63 -10.50 -24.24
C GLN A 5 -4.81 -11.12 -22.84
N MET A 6 -4.96 -10.33 -21.77
CA MET A 6 -5.19 -10.85 -20.41
C MET A 6 -6.66 -10.97 -20.00
N LEU A 7 -7.59 -10.34 -20.72
CA LEU A 7 -9.03 -10.46 -20.40
C LEU A 7 -9.84 -11.32 -21.35
N VAL A 8 -9.27 -11.67 -22.50
CA VAL A 8 -9.74 -12.81 -23.30
C VAL A 8 -9.53 -14.13 -22.54
N THR A 9 -8.70 -14.14 -21.48
CA THR A 9 -8.28 -15.35 -20.75
C THR A 9 -9.18 -15.78 -19.58
N ALA A 10 -10.10 -14.94 -19.08
CA ALA A 10 -11.00 -15.31 -17.96
C ALA A 10 -12.28 -16.04 -18.41
N GLY A 11 -12.59 -16.07 -19.72
CA GLY A 11 -13.77 -16.78 -20.24
C GLY A 11 -15.13 -16.20 -19.83
N ILE A 12 -15.18 -15.00 -19.23
CA ILE A 12 -16.43 -14.35 -18.79
C ILE A 12 -17.22 -13.90 -20.03
N THR A 13 -18.17 -14.73 -20.43
CA THR A 13 -18.98 -14.52 -21.65
C THR A 13 -20.45 -14.27 -21.35
N THR A 14 -20.88 -14.43 -20.10
CA THR A 14 -22.29 -14.32 -19.68
C THR A 14 -22.44 -13.48 -18.41
N ALA A 15 -23.61 -12.88 -18.24
CA ALA A 15 -23.95 -12.11 -17.04
C ALA A 15 -23.84 -12.94 -15.77
N ASN A 16 -24.22 -14.23 -15.81
CA ASN A 16 -24.10 -15.11 -14.65
C ASN A 16 -22.64 -15.36 -14.24
N MET A 17 -21.75 -15.67 -15.20
CA MET A 17 -20.31 -15.84 -14.90
C MET A 17 -19.71 -14.58 -14.28
N LEU A 18 -20.12 -13.39 -14.78
CA LEU A 18 -19.66 -12.12 -14.22
C LEU A 18 -20.13 -11.94 -12.77
N LYS A 19 -21.40 -12.25 -12.48
CA LYS A 19 -21.96 -12.18 -11.11
C LYS A 19 -21.25 -13.13 -10.16
N GLU A 20 -21.06 -14.38 -10.56
CA GLU A 20 -20.36 -15.39 -9.76
C GLU A 20 -18.91 -14.97 -9.47
N PHE A 21 -18.19 -14.52 -10.51
CA PHE A 21 -16.81 -14.07 -10.37
C PHE A 21 -16.67 -12.88 -9.41
N ILE A 22 -17.50 -11.85 -9.58
CA ILE A 22 -17.48 -10.69 -8.69
C ILE A 22 -17.86 -11.08 -7.27
N THR A 23 -18.84 -11.97 -7.09
CA THR A 23 -19.26 -12.47 -5.77
C THR A 23 -18.13 -13.21 -5.06
N VAL A 24 -17.38 -14.05 -5.78
CA VAL A 24 -16.21 -14.75 -5.22
C VAL A 24 -15.13 -13.76 -4.78
N ILE A 25 -14.81 -12.78 -5.62
CA ILE A 25 -13.83 -11.73 -5.25
C ILE A 25 -14.30 -10.97 -4.02
N PHE A 26 -15.57 -10.58 -3.99
CA PHE A 26 -16.15 -9.81 -2.90
C PHE A 26 -16.10 -10.60 -1.59
N ASN A 27 -16.50 -11.87 -1.60
CA ASN A 27 -16.41 -12.74 -0.42
C ASN A 27 -14.95 -12.91 0.06
N LYS A 28 -14.00 -13.08 -0.87
CA LYS A 28 -12.58 -13.17 -0.53
C LYS A 28 -12.02 -11.88 0.07
N ALA A 29 -12.48 -10.73 -0.40
CA ALA A 29 -12.11 -9.43 0.16
C ALA A 29 -12.69 -9.21 1.56
N VAL A 30 -13.91 -9.70 1.82
CA VAL A 30 -14.54 -9.64 3.15
C VAL A 30 -13.86 -10.59 4.13
N GLU A 31 -13.46 -11.79 3.68
CA GLU A 31 -12.72 -12.78 4.49
C GLU A 31 -11.32 -12.27 4.87
N ASP A 32 -10.60 -11.64 3.93
CA ASP A 32 -9.28 -11.05 4.18
C ASP A 32 -9.19 -9.59 3.72
N PRO A 33 -9.55 -8.64 4.60
CA PRO A 33 -9.57 -7.23 4.26
C PRO A 33 -8.20 -6.60 3.96
N THR A 34 -7.10 -7.32 4.18
CA THR A 34 -5.73 -6.85 3.86
C THR A 34 -5.53 -6.70 2.36
N TYR A 35 -6.22 -7.51 1.56
CA TYR A 35 -6.11 -7.55 0.10
C TYR A 35 -7.20 -6.74 -0.62
N CYS A 36 -8.08 -6.04 0.11
CA CYS A 36 -9.13 -5.18 -0.46
C CYS A 36 -8.63 -4.23 -1.58
N PRO A 37 -7.47 -3.54 -1.44
CA PRO A 37 -6.96 -2.68 -2.50
C PRO A 37 -6.69 -3.44 -3.81
N ILE A 38 -6.08 -4.62 -3.72
CA ILE A 38 -5.76 -5.49 -4.88
C ILE A 38 -7.05 -5.94 -5.57
N TYR A 39 -8.01 -6.47 -4.81
CA TYR A 39 -9.29 -6.92 -5.35
C TYR A 39 -10.09 -5.78 -5.99
N SER A 40 -10.06 -4.58 -5.41
CA SER A 40 -10.72 -3.40 -5.98
C SER A 40 -10.09 -2.98 -7.30
N GLN A 41 -8.75 -3.06 -7.41
CA GLN A 41 -8.02 -2.73 -8.62
C GLN A 41 -8.30 -3.75 -9.73
N LEU A 42 -8.36 -5.05 -9.40
CA LEU A 42 -8.76 -6.09 -10.34
C LEU A 42 -10.16 -5.84 -10.91
N LEU A 43 -11.12 -5.44 -10.07
CA LEU A 43 -12.47 -5.09 -10.51
C LEU A 43 -12.50 -3.79 -11.34
N CYS A 44 -11.60 -2.84 -11.06
CA CYS A 44 -11.43 -1.63 -11.86
C CYS A 44 -10.92 -1.97 -13.26
N ASP A 45 -9.90 -2.80 -13.34
CA ASP A 45 -9.34 -3.31 -14.59
C ASP A 45 -10.37 -4.09 -15.38
N LEU A 46 -11.11 -4.99 -14.72
CA LEU A 46 -12.22 -5.73 -15.33
C LEU A 46 -13.28 -4.78 -15.90
N ASN A 47 -13.69 -3.77 -15.13
CA ASN A 47 -14.67 -2.77 -15.58
C ASN A 47 -14.18 -1.94 -16.77
N SER A 48 -12.87 -1.64 -16.84
CA SER A 48 -12.31 -0.81 -17.91
C SER A 48 -12.23 -1.51 -19.26
N LYS A 49 -12.18 -2.85 -19.25
CA LYS A 49 -11.85 -3.66 -20.43
C LYS A 49 -12.99 -4.63 -20.82
N LEU A 50 -13.89 -4.99 -19.91
CA LEU A 50 -15.06 -5.84 -20.22
C LEU A 50 -16.20 -4.96 -20.76
N PRO A 51 -16.73 -5.23 -21.97
CA PRO A 51 -17.92 -4.55 -22.46
C PRO A 51 -19.16 -4.93 -21.65
N PRO A 52 -20.23 -4.11 -21.68
CA PRO A 52 -21.52 -4.49 -21.13
C PRO A 52 -22.00 -5.83 -21.69
N LEU A 53 -22.50 -6.71 -20.83
CA LEU A 53 -22.99 -8.02 -21.21
C LEU A 53 -24.52 -7.98 -21.41
N PRO A 54 -25.06 -8.76 -22.35
CA PRO A 54 -26.51 -8.83 -22.55
C PRO A 54 -27.19 -9.36 -21.28
N SER A 55 -28.37 -8.81 -21.00
CA SER A 55 -29.24 -9.34 -19.95
C SER A 55 -29.77 -10.71 -20.33
N GLU A 56 -30.06 -11.54 -19.32
CA GLU A 56 -30.78 -12.80 -19.52
C GLU A 56 -32.27 -12.58 -19.82
N GLN A 57 -32.79 -11.38 -19.56
CA GLN A 57 -34.17 -11.01 -19.86
C GLN A 57 -34.30 -10.36 -21.25
N PRO A 58 -35.35 -10.67 -22.03
CA PRO A 58 -35.53 -10.16 -23.41
C PRO A 58 -35.50 -8.64 -23.56
N ASP A 59 -35.93 -7.90 -22.53
CA ASP A 59 -35.93 -6.43 -22.46
C ASP A 59 -35.03 -5.89 -21.32
N GLY A 60 -34.12 -6.73 -20.82
CA GLY A 60 -33.29 -6.39 -19.66
C GLY A 60 -32.16 -5.43 -20.03
N LYS A 61 -31.84 -4.49 -19.12
CA LYS A 61 -30.67 -3.63 -19.26
C LYS A 61 -29.38 -4.45 -19.28
N GLU A 62 -28.42 -4.00 -20.07
CA GLU A 62 -27.07 -4.57 -20.11
C GLU A 62 -26.45 -4.62 -18.71
N ILE A 63 -25.76 -5.72 -18.43
CA ILE A 63 -25.12 -6.00 -17.15
C ILE A 63 -23.68 -5.52 -17.23
N THR A 64 -23.29 -4.67 -16.28
CA THR A 64 -21.93 -4.12 -16.16
C THR A 64 -21.33 -4.47 -14.80
N VAL A 65 -20.00 -4.40 -14.69
CA VAL A 65 -19.29 -4.63 -13.42
C VAL A 65 -19.82 -3.69 -12.32
N LYS A 66 -19.99 -2.40 -12.62
CA LYS A 66 -20.53 -1.42 -11.65
C LYS A 66 -21.94 -1.77 -11.19
N MET A 67 -22.78 -2.28 -12.08
CA MET A 67 -24.15 -2.66 -11.72
C MET A 67 -24.17 -3.89 -10.79
N VAL A 68 -23.34 -4.90 -11.07
CA VAL A 68 -23.21 -6.08 -10.19
C VAL A 68 -22.67 -5.67 -8.82
N LEU A 69 -21.60 -4.86 -8.78
CA LEU A 69 -21.03 -4.37 -7.52
C LEU A 69 -22.03 -3.54 -6.71
N LEU A 70 -22.78 -2.65 -7.37
CA LEU A 70 -23.80 -1.85 -6.71
C LEU A 70 -24.87 -2.74 -6.07
N ASN A 71 -25.34 -3.78 -6.76
CA ASN A 71 -26.34 -4.69 -6.23
C ASN A 71 -25.81 -5.45 -5.01
N ILE A 72 -24.59 -6.00 -5.08
CA ILE A 72 -23.96 -6.69 -3.95
C ILE A 72 -23.83 -5.77 -2.73
N CYS A 73 -23.37 -4.53 -2.92
CA CYS A 73 -23.30 -3.54 -1.84
C CYS A 73 -24.68 -3.25 -1.23
N LEU A 74 -25.72 -3.16 -2.06
CA LEU A 74 -27.08 -2.88 -1.58
C LEU A 74 -27.67 -4.05 -0.81
N ASP A 75 -27.47 -5.28 -1.29
CA ASP A 75 -27.91 -6.49 -0.61
C ASP A 75 -27.27 -6.57 0.80
N PHE A 76 -25.97 -6.25 0.90
CA PHE A 76 -25.29 -6.15 2.19
C PHE A 76 -25.88 -5.06 3.10
N LEU A 77 -26.12 -3.85 2.57
CA LEU A 77 -26.64 -2.73 3.36
C LEU A 77 -28.06 -3.01 3.87
N GLN A 78 -28.88 -3.72 3.08
CA GLN A 78 -30.27 -4.04 3.42
C GLN A 78 -30.42 -5.29 4.30
N CYS A 79 -29.38 -6.09 4.46
CA CYS A 79 -29.41 -7.28 5.31
C CYS A 79 -29.64 -6.90 6.79
N THR A 80 -30.58 -7.54 7.50
CA THR A 80 -30.83 -7.24 8.92
C THR A 80 -29.97 -8.07 9.88
N ASP A 81 -29.53 -9.26 9.43
CA ASP A 81 -28.72 -10.18 10.22
C ASP A 81 -27.25 -10.09 9.81
N LYS A 82 -26.55 -9.09 10.37
CA LYS A 82 -25.13 -8.83 10.05
C LYS A 82 -24.24 -9.42 11.13
N GLU A 83 -23.39 -10.38 10.77
CA GLU A 83 -22.31 -10.80 11.65
C GLU A 83 -21.25 -9.68 11.73
N MET A 84 -20.85 -9.29 12.94
CA MET A 84 -19.95 -8.13 13.15
C MET A 84 -18.61 -8.27 12.40
N ALA A 85 -18.08 -9.50 12.32
CA ALA A 85 -16.83 -9.80 11.61
C ALA A 85 -16.97 -9.59 10.08
N THR A 86 -18.09 -10.02 9.49
CA THR A 86 -18.35 -9.80 8.06
C THR A 86 -18.65 -8.34 7.78
N TYR A 87 -19.34 -7.65 8.70
CA TYR A 87 -19.67 -6.24 8.56
C TYR A 87 -18.43 -5.34 8.38
N SER A 88 -17.41 -5.52 9.23
CA SER A 88 -16.16 -4.76 9.12
C SER A 88 -15.44 -4.98 7.79
N GLY A 89 -15.34 -6.24 7.34
CA GLY A 89 -14.76 -6.58 6.04
C GLY A 89 -15.51 -5.96 4.86
N ASN A 90 -16.85 -6.00 4.91
CA ASN A 90 -17.71 -5.35 3.91
C ASN A 90 -17.45 -3.84 3.82
N ILE A 91 -17.46 -3.13 4.94
CA ILE A 91 -17.23 -1.67 4.95
C ILE A 91 -15.84 -1.33 4.39
N ARG A 92 -14.81 -2.09 4.78
CA ARG A 92 -13.44 -1.91 4.26
C ARG A 92 -13.39 -2.14 2.75
N PHE A 93 -14.02 -3.19 2.23
CA PHE A 93 -13.99 -3.42 0.79
C PHE A 93 -14.79 -2.37 0.01
N ILE A 94 -15.97 -1.98 0.51
CA ILE A 94 -16.77 -0.92 -0.10
C ILE A 94 -15.99 0.41 -0.15
N SER A 95 -15.18 0.74 0.86
CA SER A 95 -14.32 1.93 0.78
C SER A 95 -13.32 1.90 -0.39
N GLU A 96 -12.69 0.76 -0.67
CA GLU A 96 -11.79 0.63 -1.82
C GLU A 96 -12.55 0.70 -3.15
N LEU A 97 -13.75 0.12 -3.23
CA LEU A 97 -14.61 0.24 -4.43
C LEU A 97 -15.06 1.69 -4.69
N LEU A 98 -15.34 2.46 -3.63
CA LEU A 98 -15.66 3.88 -3.71
C LEU A 98 -14.45 4.70 -4.20
N LYS A 99 -13.25 4.39 -3.67
CA LYS A 99 -11.98 5.00 -4.11
C LYS A 99 -11.72 4.76 -5.61
N GLN A 100 -12.02 3.55 -6.09
CA GLN A 100 -11.93 3.20 -7.52
C GLN A 100 -13.10 3.74 -8.38
N LYS A 101 -14.07 4.45 -7.77
CA LYS A 101 -15.27 4.99 -8.45
C LYS A 101 -16.09 3.89 -9.16
N LEU A 102 -16.07 2.68 -8.61
CA LEU A 102 -16.85 1.53 -9.08
C LEU A 102 -18.27 1.51 -8.52
N VAL A 103 -18.45 2.12 -7.35
CA VAL A 103 -19.72 2.24 -6.64
C VAL A 103 -20.04 3.73 -6.44
N PRO A 104 -21.31 4.16 -6.52
CA PRO A 104 -21.69 5.56 -6.41
C PRO A 104 -21.55 6.12 -4.98
N GLU A 105 -21.21 7.42 -4.89
CA GLU A 105 -20.95 8.13 -3.63
C GLU A 105 -22.16 8.19 -2.67
N TRP A 106 -23.40 8.06 -3.17
CA TRP A 106 -24.57 8.10 -2.29
C TRP A 106 -24.61 6.94 -1.28
N ILE A 107 -23.93 5.82 -1.58
CA ILE A 107 -23.78 4.69 -0.64
C ILE A 107 -23.05 5.10 0.65
N ILE A 108 -22.18 6.12 0.59
CA ILE A 108 -21.48 6.65 1.77
C ILE A 108 -22.50 7.09 2.83
N HIS A 109 -23.59 7.73 2.41
CA HIS A 109 -24.61 8.20 3.35
C HIS A 109 -25.32 7.04 4.05
N HIS A 110 -25.67 5.98 3.31
CA HIS A 110 -26.31 4.80 3.90
C HIS A 110 -25.41 4.12 4.93
N ILE A 111 -24.14 3.91 4.58
CA ILE A 111 -23.15 3.34 5.49
C ILE A 111 -23.07 4.19 6.77
N VAL A 112 -22.87 5.49 6.62
CA VAL A 112 -22.65 6.38 7.77
C VAL A 112 -23.91 6.54 8.62
N GLN A 113 -25.12 6.60 8.04
CA GLN A 113 -26.37 6.68 8.81
C GLN A 113 -26.59 5.41 9.63
N GLU A 114 -26.53 4.24 8.99
CA GLU A 114 -26.76 2.94 9.64
C GLU A 114 -25.81 2.72 10.82
N LEU A 115 -24.54 3.12 10.64
CA LEU A 115 -23.50 3.05 11.67
C LEU A 115 -23.77 3.92 12.89
N PHE A 116 -24.41 5.07 12.71
CA PHE A 116 -24.62 6.06 13.76
C PHE A 116 -26.02 6.06 14.37
N GLU A 117 -26.92 5.20 13.89
CA GLU A 117 -28.22 4.92 14.51
C GLU A 117 -28.09 4.13 15.82
N THR A 118 -26.97 3.44 16.03
CA THR A 118 -26.69 2.70 17.27
C THR A 118 -26.08 3.63 18.32
N ALA A 119 -26.73 3.79 19.48
CA ALA A 119 -26.27 4.68 20.55
C ALA A 119 -24.88 4.28 21.13
N GLU A 120 -24.55 2.99 21.08
CA GLU A 120 -23.27 2.42 21.52
C GLU A 120 -22.76 1.42 20.47
N PRO A 121 -22.05 1.88 19.41
CA PRO A 121 -21.54 1.00 18.37
C PRO A 121 -20.40 0.12 18.93
N ALA A 122 -20.29 -1.11 18.41
CA ALA A 122 -19.21 -2.02 18.76
C ALA A 122 -17.83 -1.47 18.34
N ASP A 123 -16.78 -1.86 19.04
CA ASP A 123 -15.41 -1.38 18.82
C ASP A 123 -14.94 -1.64 17.38
N GLU A 124 -15.25 -2.82 16.83
CA GLU A 124 -14.92 -3.24 15.47
C GLU A 124 -15.59 -2.36 14.42
N ILE A 125 -16.80 -1.89 14.71
CA ILE A 125 -17.58 -1.00 13.84
C ILE A 125 -16.92 0.38 13.81
N VAL A 126 -16.55 0.92 14.97
CA VAL A 126 -15.87 2.23 15.08
C VAL A 126 -14.53 2.20 14.36
N GLU A 127 -13.79 1.12 14.50
CA GLU A 127 -12.53 0.90 13.80
C GLU A 127 -12.73 0.84 12.28
N ALA A 128 -13.70 0.07 11.79
CA ALA A 128 -14.04 -0.01 10.37
C ALA A 128 -14.40 1.37 9.79
N LEU A 129 -15.15 2.18 10.55
CA LEU A 129 -15.52 3.53 10.14
C LEU A 129 -14.31 4.48 10.08
N CYS A 130 -13.39 4.38 11.03
CA CYS A 130 -12.15 5.15 11.00
C CYS A 130 -11.33 4.79 9.75
N MET A 131 -11.18 3.50 9.44
CA MET A 131 -10.50 3.04 8.23
C MET A 131 -11.22 3.53 6.96
N PHE A 132 -12.54 3.42 6.92
CA PHE A 132 -13.36 3.89 5.81
C PHE A 132 -13.09 5.38 5.49
N PHE A 133 -13.09 6.25 6.50
CA PHE A 133 -12.77 7.67 6.30
C PHE A 133 -11.30 7.91 5.96
N LYS A 134 -10.34 7.12 6.47
CA LYS A 134 -8.94 7.21 6.04
C LYS A 134 -8.79 6.90 4.53
N THR A 135 -9.56 5.95 4.00
CA THR A 135 -9.52 5.57 2.57
C THR A 135 -10.23 6.57 1.66
N ILE A 136 -11.46 6.96 1.98
CA ILE A 136 -12.31 7.77 1.08
C ILE A 136 -12.43 9.25 1.45
N GLY A 137 -11.88 9.66 2.60
CA GLY A 137 -12.11 10.99 3.18
C GLY A 137 -11.71 12.15 2.28
N LYS A 138 -10.52 12.06 1.66
CA LYS A 138 -10.04 13.06 0.69
C LYS A 138 -10.99 13.19 -0.51
N GLN A 139 -11.32 12.06 -1.13
CA GLN A 139 -12.27 12.01 -2.26
C GLN A 139 -13.64 12.57 -1.87
N LEU A 140 -14.11 12.29 -0.65
CA LEU A 140 -15.38 12.78 -0.15
C LEU A 140 -15.38 14.30 0.02
N ASP A 141 -14.33 14.88 0.62
CA ASP A 141 -14.22 16.33 0.81
C ASP A 141 -14.08 17.08 -0.52
N GLU A 142 -13.33 16.54 -1.48
CA GLU A 142 -13.14 17.12 -2.83
C GLU A 142 -14.39 16.98 -3.74
N SER A 143 -15.28 16.03 -3.47
CA SER A 143 -16.43 15.78 -4.35
C SER A 143 -17.44 16.93 -4.36
N PRO A 144 -17.80 17.48 -5.54
CA PRO A 144 -18.85 18.50 -5.64
C PRO A 144 -20.27 17.91 -5.51
N LYS A 145 -20.43 16.58 -5.57
CA LYS A 145 -21.75 15.93 -5.62
C LYS A 145 -22.42 15.83 -4.25
N SER A 146 -21.63 15.77 -3.17
CA SER A 146 -22.15 15.70 -1.82
C SER A 146 -22.21 17.10 -1.20
N SER A 147 -23.36 17.44 -0.63
CA SER A 147 -23.54 18.72 0.08
C SER A 147 -22.51 18.86 1.20
N SER A 148 -21.89 20.03 1.32
CA SER A 148 -20.97 20.38 2.41
C SER A 148 -21.62 20.15 3.79
N LEU A 149 -22.94 20.35 3.89
CA LEU A 149 -23.72 20.08 5.12
C LEU A 149 -23.73 18.59 5.48
N ILE A 150 -23.91 17.71 4.50
CA ILE A 150 -23.92 16.26 4.73
C ILE A 150 -22.53 15.78 5.16
N LYS A 151 -21.48 16.30 4.52
CA LYS A 151 -20.09 15.99 4.91
C LYS A 151 -19.79 16.44 6.33
N SER A 152 -20.18 17.67 6.71
CA SER A 152 -19.93 18.18 8.06
C SER A 152 -20.67 17.39 9.13
N MET A 153 -21.88 16.89 8.84
CA MET A 153 -22.62 16.00 9.74
C MET A 153 -21.83 14.74 10.12
N TYR A 154 -21.17 14.08 9.15
CA TYR A 154 -20.41 12.85 9.42
C TYR A 154 -19.28 13.05 10.43
N PHE A 155 -18.48 14.10 10.23
CA PHE A 155 -17.34 14.37 11.10
C PHE A 155 -17.74 15.00 12.44
N ASN A 156 -18.87 15.72 12.50
CA ASN A 156 -19.46 16.13 13.77
C ASN A 156 -19.89 14.90 14.58
N LYS A 157 -20.42 13.87 13.92
CA LYS A 157 -20.78 12.63 14.60
C LYS A 157 -19.58 11.85 15.13
N LEU A 158 -18.46 11.84 14.38
CA LEU A 158 -17.18 11.33 14.90
C LEU A 158 -16.70 12.10 16.14
N LYS A 159 -16.83 13.45 16.14
CA LYS A 159 -16.50 14.25 17.33
C LYS A 159 -17.37 13.88 18.53
N GLU A 160 -18.69 13.73 18.35
CA GLU A 160 -19.59 13.28 19.42
C GLU A 160 -19.17 11.90 19.96
N LEU A 161 -18.85 10.96 19.08
CA LEU A 161 -18.43 9.61 19.46
C LEU A 161 -17.11 9.61 20.25
N ARG A 162 -16.16 10.47 19.88
CA ARG A 162 -14.88 10.63 20.59
C ARG A 162 -15.06 11.11 22.03
N GLU A 163 -16.05 11.95 22.29
CA GLU A 163 -16.32 12.48 23.64
C GLU A 163 -17.08 11.46 24.52
N ASN A 164 -17.48 10.30 23.97
CA ASN A 164 -18.12 9.24 24.75
C ASN A 164 -17.12 8.62 25.76
N PRO A 165 -17.35 8.74 27.08
CA PRO A 165 -16.42 8.23 28.09
C PRO A 165 -16.31 6.69 28.10
N LYS A 166 -17.32 5.98 27.56
CA LYS A 166 -17.33 4.51 27.47
C LYS A 166 -16.45 3.96 26.35
N LEU A 167 -16.12 4.78 25.36
CA LEU A 167 -15.33 4.35 24.21
C LEU A 167 -13.88 4.06 24.63
N ALA A 168 -13.28 2.98 24.11
CA ALA A 168 -11.90 2.65 24.42
C ALA A 168 -10.92 3.79 24.04
N PRO A 169 -9.88 4.08 24.85
CA PRO A 169 -8.91 5.13 24.54
C PRO A 169 -8.24 4.98 23.16
N ARG A 170 -7.96 3.74 22.73
CA ARG A 170 -7.43 3.44 21.39
C ARG A 170 -8.35 3.97 20.29
N LEU A 171 -9.65 3.73 20.39
CA LEU A 171 -10.63 4.17 19.40
C LEU A 171 -10.81 5.69 19.41
N ARG A 172 -10.77 6.33 20.59
CA ARG A 172 -10.73 7.79 20.69
C ARG A 172 -9.50 8.38 19.98
N SER A 173 -8.36 7.71 20.06
CA SER A 173 -7.16 8.08 19.30
C SER A 173 -7.35 7.88 17.80
N MET A 174 -7.89 6.74 17.36
CA MET A 174 -8.15 6.49 15.94
C MET A 174 -9.10 7.52 15.33
N ILE A 175 -10.14 7.92 16.06
CA ILE A 175 -11.06 8.98 15.63
C ILE A 175 -10.32 10.33 15.57
N TYR A 176 -9.46 10.62 16.55
CA TYR A 176 -8.63 11.83 16.53
C TYR A 176 -7.75 11.86 15.27
N ASP A 177 -7.06 10.77 14.92
CA ASP A 177 -6.22 10.70 13.72
C ASP A 177 -7.01 11.04 12.44
N VAL A 178 -8.25 10.55 12.32
CA VAL A 178 -9.11 10.85 11.16
C VAL A 178 -9.48 12.33 11.12
N LEU A 179 -9.82 12.91 12.27
CA LEU A 179 -10.17 14.32 12.37
C LEU A 179 -8.96 15.23 12.08
N ASP A 180 -7.78 14.84 12.57
CA ASP A 180 -6.51 15.53 12.36
C ASP A 180 -6.08 15.48 10.89
N LEU A 181 -6.13 14.28 10.28
CA LEU A 181 -5.93 14.10 8.84
C LEU A 181 -6.81 15.05 8.04
N ARG A 182 -8.10 15.13 8.38
CA ARG A 182 -9.03 16.02 7.70
C ARG A 182 -8.65 17.50 7.87
N SER A 183 -8.28 17.95 9.08
CA SER A 183 -7.84 19.33 9.28
C SER A 183 -6.54 19.65 8.54
N ASN A 184 -5.70 18.64 8.31
CA ASN A 184 -4.45 18.71 7.56
C ASN A 184 -4.64 18.43 6.06
N ASN A 185 -5.84 18.65 5.51
CA ASN A 185 -6.18 18.43 4.09
C ASN A 185 -5.86 17.01 3.58
N TRP A 186 -6.05 16.01 4.44
CA TRP A 186 -5.80 14.59 4.18
C TRP A 186 -4.35 14.26 3.82
N ILE A 187 -3.43 15.11 4.27
CA ILE A 187 -2.00 14.84 4.19
C ILE A 187 -1.63 14.12 5.49
N PRO A 188 -1.10 12.89 5.43
CA PRO A 188 -0.56 12.23 6.61
C PRO A 188 0.54 13.10 7.21
N SER A 189 0.31 13.61 8.41
CA SER A 189 1.40 14.12 9.23
C SER A 189 2.37 12.95 9.43
N SER A 190 3.66 13.15 9.16
CA SER A 190 4.69 12.13 9.43
C SER A 190 4.40 11.50 10.80
N PRO A 191 4.47 10.16 10.93
CA PRO A 191 4.23 9.52 12.21
C PRO A 191 5.17 10.18 13.21
N ILE A 192 4.62 10.91 14.17
CA ILE A 192 5.39 11.37 15.32
C ILE A 192 5.68 10.09 16.09
N PRO A 193 6.93 9.59 16.14
CA PRO A 193 7.27 8.62 17.15
C PRO A 193 7.22 9.38 18.47
N ALA A 194 6.50 8.84 19.44
CA ALA A 194 6.51 9.33 20.80
C ALA A 194 7.92 9.16 21.41
N ALA A 195 8.86 10.05 21.09
CA ALA A 195 10.06 10.42 21.87
C ALA A 195 10.87 11.46 21.08
N GLU A 196 11.33 12.49 21.79
CA GLU A 196 12.09 13.66 21.36
C GLU A 196 13.30 13.34 20.46
N LEU A 197 13.41 13.97 19.28
CA LEU A 197 14.68 14.12 18.53
C LEU A 197 14.70 15.48 17.81
N ASN A 198 15.74 16.29 18.07
CA ASN A 198 15.97 17.59 17.45
C ASN A 198 16.24 17.42 15.93
N THR A 199 15.63 18.27 15.10
CA THR A 199 15.81 18.28 13.63
C THR A 199 17.27 18.43 13.18
N ASP A 200 18.10 19.09 13.98
CA ASP A 200 19.54 19.27 13.68
C ASP A 200 20.32 17.95 13.82
N ASP A 201 19.94 17.09 14.77
CA ASP A 201 20.61 15.81 15.00
C ASP A 201 20.31 14.79 13.89
N VAL A 202 19.08 14.82 13.34
CA VAL A 202 18.66 13.99 12.20
C VAL A 202 19.49 14.32 10.96
N GLN A 203 19.67 15.62 10.67
CA GLN A 203 20.44 16.09 9.52
C GLN A 203 21.92 15.73 9.64
N ILE A 204 22.50 15.86 10.84
CA ILE A 204 23.88 15.47 11.12
C ILE A 204 24.07 13.97 10.92
N LEU A 205 23.12 13.16 11.40
CA LEU A 205 23.21 11.71 11.27
C LEU A 205 23.07 11.23 9.82
N HIS A 206 22.14 11.81 9.07
CA HIS A 206 22.01 11.55 7.62
C HIS A 206 23.30 11.91 6.87
N SER A 207 23.89 13.08 7.16
CA SER A 207 25.16 13.49 6.56
C SER A 207 26.31 12.52 6.87
N LYS A 208 26.35 11.94 8.08
CA LYS A 208 27.35 10.92 8.44
C LYS A 208 27.14 9.63 7.64
N ILE A 209 25.89 9.16 7.53
CA ILE A 209 25.55 7.96 6.74
C ILE A 209 26.00 8.12 5.29
N VAL A 210 25.66 9.25 4.65
CA VAL A 210 26.07 9.53 3.27
C VAL A 210 27.59 9.54 3.14
N SER A 211 28.31 10.20 4.06
CA SER A 211 29.78 10.24 4.03
C SER A 211 30.42 8.86 4.12
N ILE A 212 29.91 7.98 4.99
CA ILE A 212 30.42 6.61 5.17
C ILE A 212 30.23 5.79 3.88
N LEU A 213 29.05 5.93 3.27
CA LEU A 213 28.71 5.20 2.04
C LEU A 213 29.52 5.72 0.84
N GLU A 214 29.68 7.03 0.71
CA GLU A 214 30.49 7.62 -0.35
C GLU A 214 31.97 7.18 -0.25
N GLU A 215 32.52 7.10 0.95
CA GLU A 215 33.87 6.58 1.20
C GLU A 215 33.99 5.11 0.80
N TYR A 216 33.05 4.27 1.23
CA TYR A 216 32.98 2.87 0.83
C TYR A 216 32.97 2.71 -0.70
N PHE A 217 32.06 3.39 -1.40
CA PHE A 217 31.97 3.29 -2.85
C PHE A 217 33.16 3.92 -3.58
N SER A 218 33.98 4.76 -2.93
CA SER A 218 35.15 5.42 -3.54
C SER A 218 36.45 4.64 -3.39
N GLY A 219 36.40 3.41 -2.85
CA GLY A 219 37.55 2.53 -2.69
C GLY A 219 37.79 2.05 -1.26
N GLY A 220 36.87 2.35 -0.35
CA GLY A 220 36.89 1.84 1.03
C GLY A 220 36.68 0.32 1.12
N ASN A 221 37.08 -0.26 2.25
CA ASN A 221 36.88 -1.69 2.53
C ASN A 221 35.69 -1.92 3.48
N LEU A 222 35.20 -3.16 3.53
CA LEU A 222 34.02 -3.55 4.31
C LEU A 222 34.22 -3.41 5.83
N ASP A 223 35.44 -3.63 6.34
CA ASP A 223 35.74 -3.53 7.78
C ASP A 223 35.72 -2.08 8.29
N GLU A 224 36.09 -1.12 7.44
CA GLU A 224 36.00 0.31 7.73
C GLU A 224 34.54 0.78 7.73
N ALA A 225 33.77 0.40 6.70
CA ALA A 225 32.34 0.67 6.66
C ALA A 225 31.60 0.11 7.89
N LEU A 226 31.95 -1.11 8.32
CA LEU A 226 31.39 -1.72 9.53
C LEU A 226 31.67 -0.88 10.78
N LYS A 227 32.92 -0.50 11.02
CA LYS A 227 33.29 0.33 12.19
C LYS A 227 32.55 1.66 12.17
N CYS A 228 32.52 2.33 11.03
CA CYS A 228 31.85 3.60 10.89
C CYS A 228 30.34 3.48 11.17
N VAL A 229 29.68 2.40 10.75
CA VAL A 229 28.27 2.14 11.05
C VAL A 229 28.06 1.83 12.55
N GLU A 230 28.92 1.03 13.17
CA GLU A 230 28.84 0.72 14.60
C GLU A 230 29.04 1.96 15.48
N GLU A 231 29.91 2.88 15.06
CA GLU A 231 30.18 4.16 15.73
C GLU A 231 29.02 5.16 15.65
N LEU A 232 28.02 4.94 14.78
CA LEU A 232 26.81 5.77 14.74
C LEU A 232 25.95 5.58 15.99
N HIS A 233 26.05 4.45 16.68
CA HIS A 233 25.28 4.09 17.89
C HIS A 233 23.75 4.35 17.78
N SER A 234 23.22 4.30 16.56
CA SER A 234 21.84 4.72 16.26
C SER A 234 21.10 3.68 15.38
N PRO A 235 20.68 2.53 15.96
CA PRO A 235 20.09 1.43 15.20
C PRO A 235 18.80 1.78 14.45
N THR A 236 18.08 2.81 14.91
CA THR A 236 16.84 3.28 14.27
C THR A 236 17.06 3.82 12.85
N TYR A 237 18.30 4.14 12.47
CA TYR A 237 18.67 4.66 11.15
C TYR A 237 19.36 3.62 10.26
N HIS A 238 19.41 2.37 10.69
CA HIS A 238 19.91 1.26 9.87
C HIS A 238 19.14 1.10 8.55
N PRO A 239 17.81 1.29 8.47
CA PRO A 239 17.10 1.30 7.19
C PRO A 239 17.52 2.45 6.26
N ASP A 240 17.91 3.61 6.81
CA ASP A 240 18.42 4.74 6.01
C ASP A 240 19.74 4.39 5.32
N ILE A 241 20.62 3.63 5.98
CA ILE A 241 21.87 3.14 5.38
C ILE A 241 21.57 2.33 4.12
N VAL A 242 20.56 1.45 4.18
CA VAL A 242 20.14 0.61 3.05
C VAL A 242 19.59 1.47 1.91
N LYS A 243 18.67 2.40 2.22
CA LYS A 243 18.06 3.30 1.24
C LYS A 243 19.10 4.20 0.55
N GLU A 244 20.00 4.81 1.33
CA GLU A 244 21.02 5.73 0.81
C GLU A 244 22.11 4.98 0.04
N ALA A 245 22.50 3.77 0.46
CA ALA A 245 23.49 2.98 -0.26
C ALA A 245 23.04 2.65 -1.69
N VAL A 246 21.78 2.22 -1.86
CA VAL A 246 21.20 1.97 -3.19
C VAL A 246 21.11 3.27 -4.00
N SER A 247 20.68 4.36 -3.37
CA SER A 247 20.56 5.67 -4.03
C SER A 247 21.91 6.18 -4.55
N ILE A 248 22.95 6.18 -3.70
CA ILE A 248 24.31 6.61 -4.06
C ILE A 248 24.89 5.70 -5.15
N ALA A 249 24.73 4.39 -5.02
CA ALA A 249 25.27 3.44 -5.98
C ALA A 249 24.66 3.59 -7.38
N LEU A 250 23.35 3.82 -7.48
CA LEU A 250 22.64 4.02 -8.75
C LEU A 250 22.98 5.37 -9.41
N LEU A 251 23.14 6.42 -8.62
CA LEU A 251 23.42 7.76 -9.13
C LEU A 251 24.91 7.95 -9.53
N ARG A 252 25.79 7.02 -9.16
CA ARG A 252 27.20 7.02 -9.60
C ARG A 252 27.33 6.55 -11.05
N LYS A 253 27.88 7.41 -11.90
CA LYS A 253 28.05 7.12 -13.33
C LYS A 253 29.22 6.17 -13.59
N GLY A 254 28.97 5.12 -14.39
CA GLY A 254 30.02 4.38 -15.11
C GLY A 254 30.69 3.21 -14.38
N LEU A 255 30.15 2.71 -13.26
CA LEU A 255 30.67 1.55 -12.54
C LEU A 255 29.55 0.51 -12.31
N PRO A 256 29.88 -0.80 -12.30
CA PRO A 256 28.95 -1.83 -11.85
C PRO A 256 28.63 -1.62 -10.37
N CYS A 257 27.36 -1.40 -10.04
CA CYS A 257 26.91 -1.02 -8.71
C CYS A 257 26.26 -2.17 -7.91
N VAL A 258 25.85 -3.25 -8.57
CA VAL A 258 25.19 -4.40 -7.93
C VAL A 258 26.13 -5.09 -6.93
N GLU A 259 27.29 -5.56 -7.38
CA GLU A 259 28.22 -6.33 -6.54
C GLU A 259 28.69 -5.56 -5.28
N PRO A 260 29.13 -4.28 -5.35
CA PRO A 260 29.51 -3.54 -4.15
C PRO A 260 28.35 -3.38 -3.15
N VAL A 261 27.13 -3.10 -3.62
CA VAL A 261 25.95 -2.94 -2.75
C VAL A 261 25.59 -4.26 -2.07
N VAL A 262 25.55 -5.35 -2.84
CA VAL A 262 25.24 -6.70 -2.34
C VAL A 262 26.29 -7.14 -1.31
N ASN A 263 27.57 -6.94 -1.60
CA ASN A 263 28.66 -7.30 -0.68
C ASN A 263 28.58 -6.52 0.64
N LEU A 264 28.25 -5.22 0.59
CA LEU A 264 28.05 -4.41 1.79
C LEU A 264 26.93 -4.97 2.67
N PHE A 265 25.75 -5.20 2.10
CA PHE A 265 24.59 -5.67 2.87
C PHE A 265 24.79 -7.09 3.40
N LYS A 266 25.34 -8.01 2.60
CA LYS A 266 25.72 -9.36 3.06
C LYS A 266 26.66 -9.29 4.25
N PHE A 267 27.71 -8.45 4.15
CA PHE A 267 28.70 -8.34 5.22
C PHE A 267 28.09 -7.79 6.50
N LEU A 268 27.33 -6.69 6.42
CA LEU A 268 26.68 -6.07 7.58
C LEU A 268 25.60 -6.97 8.21
N PHE A 269 24.89 -7.76 7.39
CA PHE A 269 23.92 -8.75 7.86
C PHE A 269 24.60 -9.92 8.60
N VAL A 270 25.67 -10.49 8.04
CA VAL A 270 26.45 -11.57 8.69
C VAL A 270 27.07 -11.08 10.01
N LYS A 271 27.49 -9.82 10.07
CA LYS A 271 28.00 -9.18 11.29
C LYS A 271 26.90 -8.80 12.29
N LYS A 272 25.62 -9.00 11.94
CA LYS A 272 24.43 -8.68 12.74
C LYS A 272 24.29 -7.20 13.08
N VAL A 273 24.85 -6.34 12.23
CA VAL A 273 24.64 -4.88 12.32
C VAL A 273 23.32 -4.51 11.67
N LEU A 274 23.01 -5.10 10.52
CA LEU A 274 21.69 -5.00 9.89
C LEU A 274 20.86 -6.25 10.15
N SER A 275 19.60 -6.07 10.51
CA SER A 275 18.60 -7.13 10.58
C SER A 275 17.85 -7.30 9.25
N ASP A 276 17.09 -8.39 9.12
CA ASP A 276 16.18 -8.62 7.99
C ASP A 276 15.14 -7.50 7.88
N ALA A 277 14.63 -7.03 9.02
CA ALA A 277 13.68 -5.93 9.08
C ALA A 277 14.30 -4.59 8.62
N ASP A 278 15.58 -4.34 8.95
CA ASP A 278 16.26 -3.11 8.52
C ASP A 278 16.43 -3.06 7.00
N ILE A 279 16.86 -4.17 6.41
CA ILE A 279 17.06 -4.30 4.96
C ILE A 279 15.71 -4.22 4.23
N SER A 280 14.70 -4.93 4.72
CA SER A 280 13.35 -4.92 4.13
C SER A 280 12.74 -3.51 4.15
N THR A 281 12.82 -2.84 5.30
CA THR A 281 12.30 -1.48 5.46
C THR A 281 13.04 -0.47 4.59
N GLY A 282 14.39 -0.55 4.54
CA GLY A 282 15.20 0.34 3.72
C GLY A 282 14.94 0.18 2.22
N PHE A 283 14.78 -1.06 1.73
CA PHE A 283 14.38 -1.30 0.35
C PHE A 283 12.95 -0.87 0.05
N ALA A 284 12.02 -1.04 0.98
CA ALA A 284 10.66 -0.53 0.82
C ALA A 284 10.65 1.01 0.69
N TRP A 285 11.48 1.71 1.47
CA TRP A 285 11.65 3.16 1.35
C TRP A 285 12.27 3.55 0.01
N PHE A 286 13.27 2.82 -0.47
CA PHE A 286 13.84 3.06 -1.79
C PHE A 286 12.83 2.78 -2.90
N GLY A 287 11.99 1.75 -2.77
CA GLY A 287 10.90 1.44 -3.69
C GLY A 287 9.94 2.62 -3.88
N SER A 288 9.67 3.40 -2.82
CA SER A 288 8.88 4.64 -2.95
C SER A 288 9.57 5.78 -3.68
N LEU A 289 10.89 5.71 -3.89
CA LEU A 289 11.69 6.71 -4.61
C LEU A 289 12.01 6.27 -6.05
N VAL A 290 11.85 4.98 -6.37
CA VAL A 290 12.29 4.43 -7.65
C VAL A 290 11.52 5.03 -8.84
N ASP A 291 10.26 5.44 -8.64
CA ASP A 291 9.47 6.12 -9.68
C ASP A 291 10.11 7.44 -10.09
N ASP A 292 10.55 8.23 -9.11
CA ASP A 292 11.20 9.53 -9.35
C ASP A 292 12.61 9.36 -9.93
N ILE A 293 13.39 8.42 -9.39
CA ILE A 293 14.73 8.11 -9.87
C ILE A 293 14.68 7.55 -11.30
N GLY A 294 13.69 6.71 -11.60
CA GLY A 294 13.50 6.07 -12.90
C GLY A 294 13.22 7.05 -14.04
N ILE A 295 12.76 8.27 -13.73
CA ILE A 295 12.59 9.34 -14.72
C ILE A 295 13.95 9.78 -15.27
N GLU A 296 14.93 10.00 -14.38
CA GLU A 296 16.27 10.46 -14.73
C GLU A 296 17.20 9.30 -15.12
N LEU A 297 16.96 8.13 -14.54
CA LEU A 297 17.74 6.90 -14.75
C LEU A 297 16.81 5.71 -15.06
N PRO A 298 16.40 5.53 -16.33
CA PRO A 298 15.45 4.48 -16.73
C PRO A 298 15.88 3.05 -16.43
N PHE A 299 17.17 2.80 -16.17
CA PHE A 299 17.71 1.49 -15.80
C PHE A 299 17.67 1.22 -14.29
N ALA A 300 17.36 2.23 -13.47
CA ALA A 300 17.32 2.09 -12.00
C ALA A 300 16.41 0.98 -11.51
N PRO A 301 15.18 0.77 -12.05
CA PRO A 301 14.31 -0.34 -11.65
C PRO A 301 14.95 -1.71 -11.91
N CYS A 302 15.58 -1.92 -13.08
CA CYS A 302 16.24 -3.19 -13.40
C CYS A 302 17.39 -3.47 -12.43
N ILE A 303 18.28 -2.50 -12.22
CA ILE A 303 19.44 -2.66 -11.34
C ILE A 303 19.00 -2.88 -9.88
N PHE A 304 17.94 -2.20 -9.44
CA PHE A 304 17.36 -2.42 -8.13
C PHE A 304 16.82 -3.85 -7.98
N GLY A 305 16.15 -4.37 -9.02
CA GLY A 305 15.73 -5.77 -9.09
C GLY A 305 16.90 -6.75 -9.05
N GLU A 306 18.01 -6.47 -9.73
CA GLU A 306 19.23 -7.31 -9.68
C GLU A 306 19.79 -7.40 -8.25
N ILE A 307 19.91 -6.27 -7.54
CA ILE A 307 20.37 -6.22 -6.14
C ILE A 307 19.46 -7.06 -5.23
N ILE A 308 18.14 -6.91 -5.38
CA ILE A 308 17.17 -7.70 -4.59
C ILE A 308 17.32 -9.19 -4.90
N GLY A 309 17.44 -9.56 -6.19
CA GLY A 309 17.58 -10.94 -6.63
C GLY A 309 18.80 -11.65 -6.02
N GLU A 310 19.96 -10.98 -6.03
CA GLU A 310 21.20 -11.47 -5.42
C GLU A 310 21.02 -11.71 -3.90
N LEU A 311 20.43 -10.75 -3.19
CA LEU A 311 20.24 -10.85 -1.73
C LEU A 311 19.21 -11.91 -1.34
N VAL A 312 18.18 -12.13 -2.16
CA VAL A 312 17.24 -13.24 -1.97
C VAL A 312 17.94 -14.57 -2.20
N PHE A 313 18.73 -14.69 -3.27
CA PHE A 313 19.49 -15.91 -3.56
C PHE A 313 20.47 -16.26 -2.43
N ASP A 314 21.15 -15.25 -1.88
CA ASP A 314 22.07 -15.41 -0.74
C ASP A 314 21.37 -15.66 0.61
N GLY A 315 20.03 -15.65 0.65
CA GLY A 315 19.25 -15.83 1.87
C GLY A 315 19.34 -14.67 2.87
N VAL A 316 19.78 -13.49 2.42
CA VAL A 316 19.77 -12.25 3.21
C VAL A 316 18.37 -11.66 3.27
N LEU A 317 17.59 -11.81 2.19
CA LEU A 317 16.22 -11.31 2.07
C LEU A 317 15.24 -12.45 1.78
N ASP A 318 14.05 -12.43 2.38
CA ASP A 318 12.98 -13.35 2.01
C ASP A 318 12.31 -12.90 0.70
N PHE A 319 11.91 -13.85 -0.15
CA PHE A 319 11.21 -13.54 -1.40
C PHE A 319 9.89 -12.78 -1.17
N ALA A 320 9.22 -12.97 -0.04
CA ALA A 320 8.03 -12.22 0.34
C ALA A 320 8.27 -10.70 0.38
N VAL A 321 9.49 -10.27 0.74
CA VAL A 321 9.87 -8.85 0.80
C VAL A 321 9.92 -8.23 -0.60
N VAL A 322 10.20 -9.01 -1.65
CA VAL A 322 10.13 -8.51 -3.05
C VAL A 322 8.74 -7.97 -3.35
N ILE A 323 7.70 -8.67 -2.90
CA ILE A 323 6.31 -8.24 -3.09
C ILE A 323 6.00 -6.98 -2.28
N GLU A 324 6.54 -6.86 -1.06
CA GLU A 324 6.41 -5.65 -0.25
C GLU A 324 7.04 -4.44 -0.94
N ILE A 325 8.24 -4.59 -1.50
CA ILE A 325 8.95 -3.54 -2.23
C ILE A 325 8.16 -3.12 -3.46
N LEU A 326 7.62 -4.07 -4.24
CA LEU A 326 6.83 -3.78 -5.44
C LEU A 326 5.56 -2.98 -5.11
N ASN A 327 4.93 -3.21 -3.96
CA ASN A 327 3.78 -2.43 -3.49
C ASN A 327 4.12 -0.96 -3.18
N ARG A 328 5.41 -0.62 -3.04
CA ARG A 328 5.89 0.75 -2.80
C ARG A 328 6.19 1.52 -4.08
N VAL A 329 6.23 0.84 -5.23
CA VAL A 329 6.47 1.41 -6.56
C VAL A 329 5.12 1.69 -7.23
N ASN A 330 4.90 2.87 -7.78
CA ASN A 330 3.63 3.24 -8.40
C ASN A 330 3.61 2.93 -9.91
N ASP A 331 4.73 3.04 -10.62
CA ASP A 331 4.77 2.72 -12.05
C ASP A 331 4.82 1.20 -12.26
N TYR A 332 3.76 0.68 -12.86
CA TYR A 332 3.61 -0.74 -13.17
C TYR A 332 4.73 -1.29 -14.08
N ARG A 333 5.31 -0.47 -14.97
CA ARG A 333 6.44 -0.90 -15.79
C ARG A 333 7.67 -1.11 -14.92
N PHE A 334 7.92 -0.21 -13.97
CA PHE A 334 9.03 -0.36 -13.04
C PHE A 334 8.82 -1.56 -12.11
N GLN A 335 7.59 -1.85 -11.69
CA GLN A 335 7.29 -3.08 -10.95
C GLN A 335 7.67 -4.34 -11.75
N ILE A 336 7.31 -4.40 -13.06
CA ILE A 336 7.70 -5.51 -13.93
C ILE A 336 9.22 -5.59 -14.05
N ASP A 337 9.88 -4.47 -14.34
CA ASP A 337 11.33 -4.43 -14.57
C ASP A 337 12.11 -4.89 -13.33
N ILE A 338 11.69 -4.48 -12.13
CA ILE A 338 12.26 -4.93 -10.84
C ILE A 338 12.03 -6.44 -10.65
N PHE A 339 10.79 -6.91 -10.83
CA PHE A 339 10.45 -8.32 -10.60
C PHE A 339 11.15 -9.26 -11.59
N ASP A 340 11.12 -8.92 -12.88
CA ASP A 340 11.74 -9.73 -13.93
C ASP A 340 13.25 -9.81 -13.73
N ALA A 341 13.91 -8.69 -13.37
CA ALA A 341 15.33 -8.67 -13.05
C ALA A 341 15.66 -9.54 -11.82
N ALA A 342 14.91 -9.41 -10.72
CA ALA A 342 15.13 -10.20 -9.51
C ALA A 342 14.96 -11.71 -9.77
N VAL A 343 13.89 -12.09 -10.48
CA VAL A 343 13.63 -13.49 -10.84
C VAL A 343 14.66 -14.01 -11.84
N CYS A 344 15.16 -13.18 -12.75
CA CYS A 344 16.21 -13.55 -13.70
C CYS A 344 17.49 -13.97 -12.97
N ILE A 345 17.96 -13.16 -12.01
CA ILE A 345 19.14 -13.47 -11.18
C ILE A 345 18.93 -14.77 -10.41
N ILE A 346 17.81 -14.91 -9.70
CA ILE A 346 17.50 -16.12 -8.92
C ILE A 346 17.48 -17.37 -9.83
N ARG A 347 16.93 -17.26 -11.04
CA ARG A 347 16.91 -18.38 -12.00
C ARG A 347 18.29 -18.74 -12.52
N GLN A 348 19.11 -17.74 -12.87
CA GLN A 348 20.46 -17.97 -13.36
C GLN A 348 21.31 -18.68 -12.30
N ALA A 349 21.24 -18.19 -11.06
CA ALA A 349 22.00 -18.74 -9.94
C ALA A 349 21.54 -20.15 -9.48
N VAL A 350 20.35 -20.60 -9.89
CA VAL A 350 19.85 -21.97 -9.65
C VAL A 350 20.25 -22.95 -10.78
N LEU A 351 20.52 -22.43 -11.97
CA LEU A 351 20.87 -23.22 -13.15
C LEU A 351 22.38 -23.43 -13.33
N ASP A 352 23.19 -22.57 -12.70
CA ASP A 352 24.65 -22.69 -12.57
C ASP A 352 25.03 -23.48 -11.29
#